data_AF-A0A5N6MGC0-F1
#
_entry.id   AF-A0A5N6MGC0-F1
#
_cell.length_a   1.000
_cell.length_b   1.000
_cell.length_c   1.000
_cell.angle_alpha   90.00
_cell.angle_beta   90.00
_cell.angle_gamma   90.00
#
_symmetry.space_group_name_H-M   'P 1'
#
loop_
_entity.id
_entity.type
_entity.pdbx_description
1 polymer ?
#
loop_
_entity_poly.entity_id
_entity_poly.type
_entity_poly.pdbx_seq_one_letter_code
_entity_poly.pdbx_strand_id
1 'polypeptide(L)'
;MAVGFADTIERLAVDGSLPMLLTLTGVESISRSARDVFGAVRCLAAVAVVGVSPVDRVIANFLLGGEVQPCPTRYFTGEDDALKWLSRYAA
;
A
#
# COMPACT_ATOMS: atom_id res chain seq x y z
N MET A 1 13.34 8.51 9.35
CA MET A 1 13.28 7.04 9.10
C MET A 1 12.31 6.71 7.96
N ALA A 2 12.47 7.32 6.78
CA ALA A 2 11.63 7.05 5.61
C ALA A 2 12.44 6.50 4.41
N VAL A 3 13.77 6.52 4.51
CA VAL A 3 14.71 6.08 3.45
C VAL A 3 14.72 4.56 3.29
N GLY A 4 14.34 3.78 4.31
CA GLY A 4 14.40 2.32 4.23
C GLY A 4 13.27 1.66 3.44
N PHE A 5 12.09 2.29 3.34
CA PHE A 5 10.91 1.64 2.75
C PHE A 5 11.06 1.48 1.23
N ALA A 6 11.35 2.57 0.51
CA ALA A 6 11.53 2.54 -0.95
C ALA A 6 12.68 1.61 -1.36
N ASP A 7 13.87 1.77 -0.75
CA ASP A 7 15.03 0.91 -1.00
C ASP A 7 14.74 -0.57 -0.74
N THR A 8 13.94 -0.89 0.27
CA THR A 8 13.56 -2.29 0.56
C THR A 8 12.63 -2.85 -0.51
N ILE A 9 11.64 -2.07 -0.97
CA ILE A 9 10.72 -2.53 -2.01
C ILE A 9 11.47 -2.72 -3.33
N GLU A 10 12.32 -1.77 -3.71
CA GLU A 10 13.15 -1.87 -4.92
C GLU A 10 14.05 -3.11 -4.88
N ARG A 11 14.66 -3.42 -3.72
CA ARG A 11 15.45 -4.63 -3.54
C ARG A 11 14.64 -5.92 -3.56
N LEU A 12 13.36 -5.89 -3.19
CA LEU A 12 12.48 -7.05 -3.28
C LEU A 12 11.95 -7.26 -4.70
N ALA A 13 11.76 -6.17 -5.45
CA ALA A 13 11.23 -6.13 -6.81
C ALA A 13 12.26 -6.56 -7.88
N VAL A 14 13.16 -7.50 -7.55
CA VAL A 14 14.32 -7.91 -8.37
C VAL A 14 13.94 -8.29 -9.81
N ASP A 15 12.76 -8.88 -10.02
CA ASP A 15 12.33 -9.43 -11.31
C ASP A 15 11.01 -8.81 -11.84
N GLY A 16 10.52 -7.72 -11.24
CA GLY A 16 9.28 -7.08 -11.71
C GLY A 16 8.50 -6.35 -10.62
N SER A 17 7.31 -5.88 -11.00
CA SER A 17 6.42 -5.21 -10.05
C SER A 17 5.82 -6.20 -9.04
N LEU A 18 5.79 -5.84 -7.75
CA LEU A 18 5.29 -6.71 -6.69
C LEU A 18 3.90 -6.28 -6.19
N PRO A 19 2.99 -7.22 -5.90
CA PRO A 19 1.79 -6.91 -5.13
C PRO A 19 2.14 -6.63 -3.66
N MET A 20 1.50 -5.64 -3.05
CA MET A 20 1.71 -5.26 -1.65
C MET A 20 0.40 -5.34 -0.85
N LEU A 21 0.46 -5.99 0.30
CA LEU A 21 -0.57 -5.94 1.34
C LEU A 21 -0.13 -4.94 2.42
N LEU A 22 -0.94 -3.93 2.69
CA LEU A 22 -0.71 -2.91 3.69
C LEU A 22 -1.77 -2.98 4.79
N THR A 23 -1.37 -3.32 6.01
CA THR A 23 -2.28 -3.37 7.16
C THR A 23 -2.25 -2.04 7.93
N LEU A 24 -3.40 -1.36 8.01
CA LEU A 24 -3.57 -0.07 8.70
C LEU A 24 -4.27 -0.18 10.07
N THR A 25 -4.44 -1.40 10.58
CA THR A 25 -5.06 -1.63 11.89
C THR A 25 -4.27 -0.95 13.01
N GLY A 26 -4.91 -0.01 13.71
CA GLY A 26 -4.32 0.69 14.86
C GLY A 26 -3.39 1.85 14.50
N VAL A 27 -3.41 2.32 13.25
CA VAL A 27 -2.67 3.50 12.83
C VAL A 27 -3.44 4.76 13.24
N GLU A 28 -2.82 5.65 14.01
CA GLU A 28 -3.46 6.91 14.43
C GLU A 28 -3.34 8.02 13.38
N SER A 29 -2.21 8.07 12.66
CA SER A 29 -1.99 9.08 11.61
C SER A 29 -0.90 8.67 10.62
N ILE A 30 -0.94 9.25 9.43
CA ILE A 30 0.10 9.11 8.39
C ILE A 30 0.64 10.50 8.04
N SER A 31 1.95 10.69 8.19
CA SER A 31 2.61 11.94 7.85
C SER A 31 2.58 12.22 6.35
N ARG A 32 2.74 13.49 5.94
CA ARG A 32 2.88 13.84 4.52
C ARG A 32 4.10 13.18 3.88
N SER A 33 5.24 13.18 4.59
CA SER A 33 6.47 12.56 4.10
C SER A 33 6.35 11.05 3.86
N ALA A 34 5.56 10.33 4.66
CA ALA A 34 5.29 8.91 4.41
C ALA A 34 4.46 8.70 3.14
N ARG A 35 3.51 9.61 2.88
CA ARG A 35 2.73 9.63 1.62
C ARG A 35 3.59 9.95 0.42
N ASP A 36 4.52 10.89 0.52
CA ASP A 36 5.43 11.24 -0.58
C ASP A 36 6.33 10.04 -0.93
N VAL A 37 6.88 9.36 0.08
CA VAL A 37 7.70 8.16 -0.13
C VAL A 37 6.88 7.03 -0.74
N PHE A 38 5.67 6.77 -0.24
CA PHE A 38 4.77 5.78 -0.83
C PHE A 38 4.44 6.14 -2.28
N GLY A 39 4.02 7.38 -2.52
CA GLY A 39 3.71 8.02 -3.80
C GLY A 39 4.82 7.90 -4.84
N ALA A 40 6.08 7.88 -4.42
CA ALA A 40 7.25 7.79 -5.30
C ALA A 40 7.58 6.35 -5.74
N VAL A 41 7.09 5.31 -5.07
CA VAL A 41 7.39 3.91 -5.43
C VAL A 41 6.78 3.56 -6.80
N ARG A 42 7.57 2.97 -7.69
CA ARG A 42 7.14 2.60 -9.06
C ARG A 42 7.10 1.10 -9.33
N CYS A 43 7.69 0.29 -8.46
CA CYS A 43 7.80 -1.16 -8.58
C CYS A 43 6.62 -1.93 -7.94
N LEU A 44 5.47 -1.29 -7.75
CA LEU A 44 4.28 -1.93 -7.19
C LEU A 44 3.30 -2.32 -8.31
N ALA A 45 2.87 -3.58 -8.33
CA ALA A 45 1.90 -4.10 -9.30
C ALA A 45 0.47 -3.80 -8.87
N ALA A 46 0.20 -3.87 -7.57
CA ALA A 46 -1.07 -3.55 -6.94
C ALA A 46 -0.87 -3.34 -5.43
N VAL A 47 -1.73 -2.54 -4.81
CA VAL A 47 -1.71 -2.34 -3.35
C VAL A 47 -3.09 -2.61 -2.76
N ALA A 48 -3.15 -3.57 -1.84
CA ALA A 48 -4.34 -3.81 -1.04
C ALA A 48 -4.13 -3.27 0.37
N VAL A 49 -5.05 -2.43 0.81
CA VAL A 49 -5.03 -1.83 2.14
C VAL A 49 -6.08 -2.52 3.01
N VAL A 50 -5.68 -3.09 4.15
CA VAL A 50 -6.58 -3.77 5.09
C VAL A 50 -6.71 -2.96 6.37
N GLY A 51 -7.95 -2.72 6.80
CA GLY A 51 -8.24 -2.07 8.07
C GLY A 51 -9.54 -2.60 8.68
N VAL A 52 -9.68 -2.45 9.99
CA VAL A 52 -10.82 -2.99 10.77
C VAL A 52 -11.75 -1.89 11.27
N SER A 53 -11.25 -0.65 11.38
CA SER A 53 -12.01 0.47 11.92
C SER A 53 -12.47 1.46 10.83
N PRO A 54 -13.55 2.23 11.08
CA PRO A 54 -13.92 3.34 10.21
C PRO A 54 -12.81 4.41 10.09
N VAL A 55 -11.99 4.56 11.13
CA VAL A 55 -10.83 5.47 11.13
C VAL A 55 -9.77 4.94 10.17
N ASP A 56 -9.49 3.63 10.18
CA ASP A 56 -8.54 3.00 9.25
C ASP A 56 -8.96 3.24 7.80
N ARG A 57 -10.27 3.21 7.51
CA ARG A 57 -10.80 3.52 6.18
C ARG A 57 -10.55 4.98 5.78
N VAL A 58 -10.71 5.92 6.70
CA VAL A 58 -10.42 7.34 6.45
C VAL A 58 -8.93 7.53 6.18
N ILE A 59 -8.07 6.90 6.98
CA ILE A 59 -6.62 6.94 6.82
C ILE A 59 -6.20 6.28 5.51
N ALA A 60 -6.81 5.15 5.13
CA ALA A 60 -6.60 4.49 3.85
C ALA A 60 -6.96 5.41 2.68
N ASN A 61 -8.14 6.02 2.70
CA ASN A 61 -8.55 6.97 1.65
C ASN A 61 -7.60 8.15 1.55
N PHE A 62 -7.05 8.60 2.68
CA PHE A 62 -6.07 9.67 2.71
C PHE A 62 -4.71 9.26 2.14
N LEU A 63 -4.28 8.01 2.37
CA LEU A 63 -3.10 7.42 1.73
C LEU A 63 -3.30 7.28 0.21
N LEU A 64 -4.47 6.79 -0.21
CA LEU A 64 -4.79 6.49 -1.61
C LEU A 64 -5.16 7.74 -2.43
N GLY A 65 -5.69 8.78 -1.79
CA GLY A 65 -6.11 10.03 -2.44
C GLY A 65 -5.00 11.07 -2.62
N GLY A 66 -3.75 10.74 -2.27
CA GLY A 66 -2.57 11.60 -2.45
C GLY A 66 -2.03 11.58 -3.88
N GLU A 67 -0.70 11.61 -4.05
CA GLU A 67 -0.10 11.31 -5.36
C GLU A 67 -0.61 9.95 -5.84
N VAL A 68 -1.28 9.97 -6.98
CA VAL A 68 -1.95 8.80 -7.53
C VAL A 68 -0.89 7.73 -7.79
N GLN A 69 -0.95 6.65 -7.02
CA GLN A 69 -0.19 5.45 -7.33
C GLN A 69 -0.50 5.03 -8.77
N PRO A 70 0.52 4.77 -9.61
CA PRO A 70 0.29 4.33 -10.99
C PRO A 70 -0.31 2.92 -11.07
N CYS A 71 -0.39 2.21 -9.95
CA CYS A 71 -0.94 0.86 -9.84
C CYS A 71 -2.35 0.84 -9.23
N PRO A 72 -3.14 -0.22 -9.48
CA PRO A 72 -4.43 -0.41 -8.82
C PRO A 72 -4.27 -0.43 -7.30
N THR A 73 -5.07 0.37 -6.61
CA THR A 73 -5.13 0.42 -5.15
C THR A 73 -6.56 0.14 -4.68
N ARG A 74 -6.71 -0.64 -3.60
CA ARG A 74 -8.04 -0.98 -3.06
C ARG A 74 -8.02 -1.21 -1.56
N TYR A 75 -9.05 -0.72 -0.87
CA TYR A 75 -9.28 -0.97 0.55
C TYR A 75 -10.15 -2.21 0.77
N PHE A 76 -9.83 -2.97 1.83
CA PHE A 76 -10.51 -4.18 2.26
C PHE A 76 -10.70 -4.17 3.78
N THR A 77 -11.73 -4.86 4.25
CA THR A 77 -12.00 -5.10 5.67
C THR A 77 -11.55 -6.48 6.15
N GLY A 78 -11.11 -7.34 5.23
CA GLY A 78 -10.65 -8.69 5.51
C GLY A 78 -9.38 -9.01 4.72
N GLU A 79 -8.41 -9.62 5.40
CA GLU A 79 -7.12 -9.98 4.83
C GLU A 79 -7.24 -11.02 3.70
N ASP A 80 -8.10 -12.03 3.87
CA ASP A 80 -8.30 -13.07 2.86
C ASP A 80 -8.80 -12.51 1.52
N ASP A 81 -9.70 -11.53 1.55
CA ASP A 81 -10.23 -10.91 0.33
C ASP A 81 -9.19 -10.01 -0.34
N ALA A 82 -8.35 -9.34 0.47
CA ALA A 82 -7.22 -8.56 -0.02
C ALA A 82 -6.20 -9.46 -0.72
N LEU A 83 -5.82 -10.58 -0.10
CA LEU A 83 -4.88 -11.55 -0.66
C LEU A 83 -5.42 -12.20 -1.95
N LYS A 84 -6.70 -12.59 -1.98
CA LYS A 84 -7.36 -13.11 -3.19
C LYS A 84 -7.41 -12.08 -4.33
N TRP A 85 -7.48 -10.80 -4.00
CA TRP A 85 -7.42 -9.75 -5.01
C TRP A 85 -5.99 -9.51 -5.49
N LEU A 86 -5.01 -9.48 -4.58
CA LEU A 86 -3.59 -9.31 -4.90
C LEU A 86 -3.02 -10.46 -5.72
N SER A 87 -3.49 -11.69 -5.52
CA SER A 87 -3.01 -12.85 -6.29
C SER A 87 -3.28 -12.74 -7.80
N ARG A 88 -4.19 -11.86 -8.23
CA ARG A 88 -4.42 -11.54 -9.65
C ARG A 88 -3.29 -10.70 -10.26
N TYR A 89 -2.44 -10.11 -9.42
CA TYR A 89 -1.33 -9.23 -9.79
C TYR A 89 0.02 -9.80 -9.34
N ALA A 90 0.04 -10.96 -8.70
CA ALA A 90 1.25 -11.75 -8.48
C ALA A 90 1.57 -12.46 -9.81
N ALA A 91 2.70 -12.10 -10.42
CA ALA A 91 3.22 -12.77 -11.61
C ALA A 91 3.80 -14.15 -11.27
#